data_AF-A0A383ECE5-F1
#
_entry.id   AF-A0A383ECE5-F1
#
_cell.length_a   1.000
_cell.length_b   1.000
_cell.length_c   1.000
_cell.angle_alpha   90.00
_cell.angle_beta   90.00
_cell.angle_gamma   90.00
#
_symmetry.space_group_name_H-M   'P 1'
#
loop_
_entity.id
_entity.type
_entity.pdbx_description
1 polymer ?
#
loop_
_entity_poly.entity_id
_entity_poly.type
_entity_poly.pdbx_seq_one_letter_code
_entity_poly.pdbx_strand_id
1 'polypeptide(L)' 'MPIKVKIPGGWKVVDKRTGRVLHTYRGHNAKSKAVKVVRKGY' A
#
# COMPACT_ATOMS: atom_id res chain seq x y z
N MET A 1 -10.18 -1.14 5.68
CA MET A 1 -9.97 0.12 4.91
C MET A 1 -8.49 0.22 4.58
N PRO A 2 -8.10 -0.09 3.35
CA PRO A 2 -6.70 -0.07 2.94
C PRO A 2 -6.15 1.36 2.88
N ILE A 3 -4.97 1.57 3.45
CA ILE A 3 -4.20 2.82 3.37
C ILE A 3 -2.82 2.54 2.79
N LYS A 4 -2.29 3.51 2.06
CA LYS A 4 -0.91 3.45 1.56
C LYS A 4 0.02 4.13 2.57
N VAL A 5 1.14 3.49 2.87
CA VAL A 5 2.15 3.99 3.79
C VAL A 5 3.48 4.01 3.06
N LYS A 6 4.17 5.16 3.06
CA LYS A 6 5.50 5.28 2.45
C LYS A 6 6.52 4.56 3.33
N ILE A 7 7.41 3.78 2.73
CA ILE A 7 8.52 3.10 3.41
C ILE A 7 9.84 3.40 2.69
N PRO A 8 11.00 3.18 3.33
CA PRO A 8 12.29 3.23 2.64
C PRO A 8 12.27 2.32 1.40
N GLY A 9 12.55 2.90 0.23
CA GLY A 9 12.58 2.16 -1.05
C GLY A 9 11.21 1.76 -1.64
N GLY A 10 10.08 2.23 -1.10
CA GLY A 10 8.78 1.85 -1.65
C GLY A 10 7.53 2.33 -0.90
N TRP A 11 6.45 1.56 -1.07
CA TRP A 11 5.14 1.81 -0.47
C TRP A 11 4.51 0.51 0.02
N LYS A 12 3.94 0.52 1.22
CA LYS A 12 3.09 -0.55 1.74
C LYS A 12 1.63 -0.18 1.58
N VAL A 13 0.79 -1.19 1.43
CA VAL A 13 -0.65 -1.09 1.62
C VAL A 13 -0.98 -1.85 2.89
N VAL A 14 -1.63 -1.16 3.82
CA VAL A 14 -1.93 -1.65 5.17
C VAL A 14 -3.43 -1.53 5.37
N ASP A 15 -4.06 -2.54 5.95
CA ASP A 15 -5.45 -2.39 6.40
C ASP A 15 -5.49 -1.56 7.68
N LYS A 16 -6.17 -0.41 7.63
CA LYS A 16 -6.28 0.53 8.75
C LYS A 16 -7.04 -0.05 9.96
N ARG A 17 -7.94 -1.02 9.76
CA ARG A 17 -8.77 -1.57 10.85
C ARG A 17 -8.00 -2.60 11.67
N THR A 18 -7.18 -3.40 11.00
CA THR A 18 -6.46 -4.52 11.62
C THR A 18 -4.97 -4.23 11.82
N GLY A 19 -4.45 -3.15 11.22
CA GLY A 19 -3.01 -2.83 11.22
C GLY A 19 -2.18 -3.78 10.36
N ARG A 20 -2.81 -4.73 9.65
CA ARG A 20 -2.11 -5.76 8.89
C ARG A 20 -1.57 -5.21 7.57
N VAL A 21 -0.33 -5.57 7.23
CA VAL A 21 0.23 -5.28 5.92
C VAL A 21 -0.42 -6.19 4.89
N LEU A 22 -1.13 -5.61 3.93
CA LEU A 22 -1.75 -6.35 2.83
C LEU A 22 -0.73 -6.59 1.72
N HIS A 23 0.03 -5.55 1.36
CA HIS A 23 1.04 -5.64 0.30
C HIS A 23 2.22 -4.71 0.56
N THR A 24 3.40 -5.10 0.06
CA THR A 24 4.58 -4.24 0.02
C THR A 24 5.06 -4.12 -1.42
N TYR A 25 5.17 -2.90 -1.91
CA TYR A 25 5.67 -2.57 -3.24
C TYR A 25 7.02 -1.85 -3.11
N ARG A 26 8.03 -2.35 -3.81
CA ARG A 26 9.37 -1.75 -3.86
C ARG A 26 9.75 -1.43 -5.31
N GLY A 27 10.69 -0.51 -5.48
CA GLY A 27 11.22 -0.12 -6.79
C GLY A 27 10.36 0.87 -7.56
N HIS A 28 10.64 1.01 -8.85
CA HIS A 28 9.98 1.97 -9.72
C HIS A 28 8.46 1.70 -9.80
N ASN A 29 7.65 2.74 -9.79
CA ASN A 29 6.17 2.67 -9.78
C ASN A 29 5.50 2.06 -8.53
N ALA A 30 6.24 1.84 -7.43
CA ALA A 30 5.66 1.34 -6.17
C ALA A 30 4.48 2.19 -5.65
N LYS A 31 4.56 3.51 -5.80
CA LYS A 31 3.49 4.45 -5.42
C LYS A 31 2.21 4.17 -6.20
N SER A 32 2.32 4.04 -7.53
CA SER A 32 1.17 3.85 -8.41
C SER A 32 0.45 2.53 -8.13
N LYS A 33 1.22 1.46 -7.90
CA LYS A 33 0.70 0.15 -7.48
C LYS A 33 -0.05 0.23 -6.16
N ALA A 34 0.52 0.89 -5.15
CA ALA A 34 -0.14 1.06 -3.86
C ALA A 34 -1.44 1.88 -3.95
N VAL A 35 -1.45 2.96 -4.75
CA VAL A 35 -2.64 3.79 -4.98
C VAL A 35 -3.76 3.00 -5.66
N LYS A 36 -3.43 2.17 -6.67
CA LYS A 36 -4.41 1.36 -7.37
C LYS A 36 -5.13 0.39 -6.43
N VAL A 37 -4.40 -0.25 -5.51
CA VAL A 37 -5.01 -1.16 -4.52
C VAL A 37 -5.86 -0.42 -3.51
N VAL A 38 -5.41 0.73 -3.01
CA VAL A 38 -6.22 1.55 -2.09
C VAL A 38 -7.50 2.04 -2.76
N ARG A 39 -7.45 2.47 -4.04
CA ARG A 39 -8.64 2.92 -4.79
C ARG A 39 -9.59 1.79 -5.18
N LYS A 40 -9.08 0.58 -5.41
CA LYS A 40 -9.92 -0.56 -5.80
C LYS A 40 -10.93 -0.94 -4.70
N GLY A 41 -10.62 -0.62 -3.44
CA GLY A 41 -11.42 -1.02 -2.30
C GLY A 41 -11.34 -2.54 -2.16
N TYR A 42 -10.50 -3.00 -1.23
CA TYR A 42 -10.74 -4.30 -0.63
C TYR A 42 -11.90 -4.16 0.35
#